data_AF-A0A1B8Q895-F1
#
_entry.id   AF-A0A1B8Q895-F1
#
_cell.length_a   1.000
_cell.length_b   1.000
_cell.length_c   1.000
_cell.angle_alpha   90.00
_cell.angle_beta   90.00
_cell.angle_gamma   90.00
#
_symmetry.space_group_name_H-M   'P 1'
#
loop_
_entity.id
_entity.type
_entity.pdbx_description
1 polymer ?
#
loop_
_entity_poly.entity_id
_entity_poly.type
_entity_poly.pdbx_seq_one_letter_code
_entity_poly.pdbx_strand_id
1 'polypeptide(L)'
;MMFLQPQKVPVKVYLSTDKDAPKLDRTSNCVATILKACLVTGYGDKEGAGWTIPFEDTSKGIKVFRPEISPHADFFMRVSNDTGREMTVQVYQNMISVDDGDLKLQCDTAFKYAVGSVTSNKWMVIACGRAFWVFCETAKRVTATQSGTHLYCGDTAKNSVGETAIYLKHTGGSWSIGDHDRYTILNGNGNSGSTIGKLFHDKTNTSANADPVGLFKGDKVQSTHTLLTPVLLMSDDEVFALPIYAPSTINLHNYENLHAFGRTFINHATGTYSRNNFLIPTDYWEF
;
A
#
# COMPACT_ATOMS: atom_id res chain seq x y z
N MET A 1 16.51 26.00 13.24
CA MET A 1 17.64 25.36 12.53
C MET A 1 17.24 23.90 12.28
N MET A 2 17.35 23.42 11.04
CA MET A 2 17.20 22.02 10.59
C MET A 2 15.78 21.37 10.56
N PHE A 3 14.89 21.78 9.63
CA PHE A 3 13.62 21.03 9.36
C PHE A 3 13.19 21.01 7.88
N LEU A 4 14.11 21.20 6.92
CA LEU A 4 13.79 21.20 5.48
C LEU A 4 14.38 20.02 4.69
N GLN A 5 15.09 19.10 5.34
CA GLN A 5 15.58 17.90 4.65
C GLN A 5 14.58 16.75 4.83
N PRO A 6 14.11 16.13 3.74
CA PRO A 6 13.32 14.91 3.83
C PRO A 6 14.15 13.82 4.49
N GLN A 7 13.55 13.10 5.43
CA GLN A 7 14.22 12.00 6.12
C GLN A 7 14.24 10.79 5.19
N LYS A 8 15.46 10.34 4.83
CA LYS A 8 15.63 9.09 4.08
C LYS A 8 15.54 7.92 5.04
N VAL A 9 14.50 7.11 4.90
CA VAL A 9 14.26 5.93 5.71
C VAL A 9 14.52 4.69 4.85
N PRO A 10 15.52 3.84 5.19
CA PRO A 10 15.77 2.59 4.48
C PRO A 10 14.53 1.70 4.45
N VAL A 11 14.34 0.98 3.35
CA VAL A 11 13.20 0.06 3.19
C VAL A 11 13.67 -1.38 3.12
N LYS A 12 12.85 -2.29 3.63
CA LYS A 12 13.02 -3.73 3.53
C LYS A 12 12.05 -4.28 2.49
N VAL A 13 12.54 -5.16 1.63
CA VAL A 13 11.76 -5.84 0.60
C VAL A 13 11.54 -7.29 1.00
N TYR A 14 10.30 -7.75 0.97
CA TYR A 14 9.85 -9.10 1.29
C TYR A 14 9.09 -9.66 0.09
N LEU A 15 9.44 -10.88 -0.32
CA LEU A 15 8.88 -11.54 -1.49
C LEU A 15 8.36 -12.92 -1.09
N SER A 16 7.27 -13.35 -1.73
CA SER A 16 6.73 -14.70 -1.57
C SER A 16 7.69 -15.83 -1.97
N THR A 17 8.74 -15.51 -2.72
CA THR A 17 9.77 -16.47 -3.16
C THR A 17 10.97 -16.54 -2.23
N ASP A 18 11.02 -15.69 -1.20
CA ASP A 18 12.07 -15.76 -0.20
C ASP A 18 11.97 -17.09 0.58
N LYS A 19 13.10 -17.53 1.13
CA LYS A 19 13.15 -18.70 2.01
C LYS A 19 12.24 -18.46 3.22
N ASP A 20 11.45 -19.48 3.56
CA ASP A 20 10.50 -19.49 4.69
C ASP A 20 9.42 -18.38 4.65
N ALA A 21 9.17 -17.79 3.47
CA ALA A 21 8.12 -16.80 3.28
C ALA A 21 6.72 -17.41 3.56
N PRO A 22 5.84 -16.71 4.30
CA PRO A 22 4.47 -17.15 4.50
C PRO A 22 3.70 -17.24 3.18
N LYS A 23 2.74 -18.17 3.12
CA LYS A 23 1.97 -18.45 1.90
C LYS A 23 0.73 -17.56 1.82
N LEU A 24 0.45 -17.05 0.63
CA LEU A 24 -0.86 -16.50 0.27
C LEU A 24 -1.74 -17.66 -0.24
N ASP A 25 -2.38 -18.36 0.67
CA ASP A 25 -3.13 -19.60 0.40
C ASP A 25 -4.65 -19.44 0.45
N ARG A 26 -5.13 -18.21 0.66
CA ARG A 26 -6.55 -17.85 0.78
C ARG A 26 -7.25 -18.47 2.00
N THR A 27 -6.49 -18.89 3.00
CA THR A 27 -7.05 -19.16 4.33
C THR A 27 -7.29 -17.85 5.06
N SER A 28 -8.29 -17.83 5.95
CA SER A 28 -8.53 -16.66 6.82
C SER A 28 -7.25 -16.29 7.56
N ASN A 29 -6.92 -14.99 7.56
CA ASN A 29 -5.74 -14.39 8.18
C ASN A 29 -4.41 -14.64 7.45
N CYS A 30 -4.41 -15.17 6.22
CA CYS A 30 -3.17 -15.39 5.47
C CYS A 30 -2.39 -14.08 5.23
N VAL A 31 -3.07 -12.99 4.82
CA VAL A 31 -2.42 -11.68 4.64
C VAL A 31 -2.02 -11.06 5.98
N ALA A 32 -2.83 -11.21 7.04
CA ALA A 32 -2.45 -10.75 8.38
C ALA A 32 -1.18 -11.47 8.90
N THR A 33 -1.00 -12.74 8.53
CA THR A 33 0.19 -13.54 8.85
C THR A 33 1.41 -13.06 8.04
N ILE A 34 1.23 -12.78 6.75
CA ILE A 34 2.27 -12.15 5.90
C ILE A 34 2.69 -10.80 6.50
N LEU A 35 1.74 -9.94 6.89
CA LEU A 35 2.01 -8.65 7.53
C LEU A 35 2.75 -8.81 8.86
N LYS A 36 2.35 -9.75 9.73
CA LYS A 36 3.07 -10.05 10.98
C LYS A 36 4.50 -10.46 10.73
N ALA A 37 4.74 -11.33 9.75
CA ALA A 37 6.08 -11.76 9.39
C ALA A 37 6.92 -10.61 8.81
N CYS A 38 6.38 -9.82 7.88
CA CYS A 38 7.14 -8.75 7.21
C CYS A 38 7.36 -7.53 8.13
N LEU A 39 6.36 -7.14 8.92
CA LEU A 39 6.41 -5.89 9.68
C LEU A 39 7.02 -6.08 11.08
N VAL A 40 6.83 -7.24 11.70
CA VAL A 40 7.12 -7.45 13.13
C VAL A 40 8.19 -8.50 13.34
N THR A 41 7.91 -9.77 13.03
CA THR A 41 8.75 -10.89 13.50
C THR A 41 9.93 -11.19 12.59
N GLY A 42 9.85 -10.85 11.30
CA GLY A 42 10.71 -11.42 10.28
C GLY A 42 10.32 -12.85 9.90
N TYR A 43 11.03 -13.40 8.93
CA TYR A 43 10.98 -14.81 8.52
C TYR A 43 12.28 -15.20 7.79
N GLY A 44 12.66 -16.48 7.86
CA GLY A 44 13.94 -16.95 7.31
C GLY A 44 15.11 -16.12 7.86
N ASP A 45 15.88 -15.52 6.95
CA ASP A 45 17.01 -14.62 7.29
C ASP A 45 16.62 -13.12 7.24
N LYS A 46 15.34 -12.79 7.03
CA LYS A 46 14.85 -11.41 6.95
C LYS A 46 14.24 -10.97 8.27
N GLU A 47 14.76 -9.90 8.83
CA GLU A 47 14.18 -9.22 9.99
C GLU A 47 12.88 -8.49 9.64
N GLY A 48 12.01 -8.27 10.62
CA GLY A 48 10.82 -7.42 10.48
C GLY A 48 11.15 -5.94 10.22
N ALA A 49 10.18 -5.19 9.70
CA ALA A 49 10.31 -3.77 9.35
C ALA A 49 10.35 -2.79 10.54
N GLY A 50 10.23 -3.28 11.78
CA GLY A 50 10.32 -2.47 13.01
C GLY A 50 8.96 -2.11 13.63
N TRP A 51 7.86 -2.71 13.13
CA TRP A 51 6.54 -2.51 13.72
C TRP A 51 6.34 -3.44 14.91
N THR A 52 5.32 -3.14 15.72
CA THR A 52 4.91 -3.96 16.86
C THR A 52 3.45 -4.39 16.72
N ILE A 53 3.04 -5.41 17.49
CA ILE A 53 1.62 -5.79 17.66
C ILE A 53 1.23 -5.56 19.13
N PRO A 54 0.71 -4.38 19.49
CA PRO A 54 0.30 -4.10 20.87
C PRO A 54 -0.95 -4.89 21.27
N PHE A 55 -1.84 -5.21 20.33
CA PHE A 55 -3.09 -5.93 20.59
C PHE A 55 -3.35 -7.00 19.52
N GLU A 56 -3.77 -8.18 19.97
CA GLU A 56 -4.11 -9.31 19.10
C GLU A 56 -5.25 -10.11 19.74
N ASP A 57 -6.28 -10.43 18.96
CA ASP A 57 -7.33 -11.39 19.33
C ASP A 57 -7.28 -12.54 18.33
N THR A 58 -6.66 -13.64 18.73
CA THR A 58 -6.48 -14.82 17.89
C THR A 58 -7.79 -15.54 17.59
N SER A 59 -8.80 -15.42 18.47
CA SER A 59 -10.10 -16.06 18.29
C SER A 59 -10.94 -15.37 17.22
N LYS A 60 -10.89 -14.03 17.16
CA LYS A 60 -11.57 -13.22 16.15
C LYS A 60 -10.72 -12.94 14.91
N GLY A 61 -9.44 -13.34 14.93
CA GLY A 61 -8.50 -13.06 13.84
C GLY A 61 -8.10 -11.58 13.73
N ILE A 62 -8.19 -10.81 14.81
CA ILE A 62 -7.86 -9.38 14.79
C ILE A 62 -6.38 -9.19 15.13
N LYS A 63 -5.69 -8.36 14.36
CA LYS A 63 -4.32 -7.91 14.69
C LYS A 63 -4.23 -6.42 14.59
N VAL A 64 -3.62 -5.80 15.59
CA VAL A 64 -3.33 -4.37 15.58
C VAL A 64 -1.83 -4.21 15.43
N PHE A 65 -1.40 -3.55 14.36
CA PHE A 65 -0.02 -3.20 14.08
C PHE A 65 0.23 -1.74 14.46
N ARG A 66 1.38 -1.45 15.06
CA ARG A 66 1.80 -0.08 15.38
C ARG A 66 3.19 0.16 14.77
N PRO A 67 3.37 1.23 13.98
CA PRO A 67 4.68 1.62 13.46
C PRO A 67 5.63 1.95 14.60
N GLU A 68 6.91 2.11 14.27
CA GLU A 68 7.91 2.57 15.23
C GLU A 68 7.52 3.96 15.77
N ILE A 69 7.55 4.11 17.09
CA ILE A 69 7.31 5.40 17.75
C ILE A 69 8.43 6.35 17.31
N SER A 70 8.04 7.44 16.67
CA SER A 70 8.97 8.44 16.14
C SER A 70 8.33 9.84 16.28
N PRO A 71 9.02 10.92 15.86
CA PRO A 71 8.45 12.27 15.87
C PRO A 71 7.23 12.46 14.95
N HIS A 72 6.97 11.52 14.05
CA HIS A 72 5.79 11.51 13.19
C HIS A 72 4.56 11.00 13.94
N ALA A 73 3.36 11.33 13.44
CA ALA A 73 2.07 10.98 14.05
C ALA A 73 1.99 9.49 14.42
N ASP A 74 1.58 9.18 15.64
CA ASP A 74 1.38 7.81 16.09
C ASP A 74 0.01 7.30 15.65
N PHE A 75 -0.05 6.02 15.28
CA PHE A 75 -1.29 5.39 14.83
C PHE A 75 -1.25 3.87 14.98
N PHE A 76 -2.42 3.27 14.92
CA PHE A 76 -2.59 1.82 15.01
C PHE A 76 -3.34 1.35 13.77
N MET A 77 -2.77 0.40 13.03
CA MET A 77 -3.42 -0.24 11.90
C MET A 77 -4.06 -1.55 12.36
N ARG A 78 -5.38 -1.62 12.34
CA ARG A 78 -6.16 -2.81 12.71
C ARG A 78 -6.58 -3.56 11.46
N VAL A 79 -6.25 -4.86 11.39
CA VAL A 79 -6.82 -5.79 10.41
C VAL A 79 -7.80 -6.73 11.09
N SER A 80 -8.95 -6.99 10.45
CA SER A 80 -10.01 -7.84 10.99
C SER A 80 -10.91 -8.40 9.89
N ASN A 81 -11.88 -9.25 10.26
CA ASN A 81 -12.90 -9.78 9.36
C ASN A 81 -12.32 -10.44 8.10
N ASP A 82 -11.22 -11.18 8.24
CA ASP A 82 -10.54 -11.82 7.11
C ASP A 82 -11.24 -13.13 6.71
N THR A 83 -11.72 -13.17 5.47
CA THR A 83 -12.43 -14.30 4.86
C THR A 83 -11.54 -15.21 4.01
N GLY A 84 -10.23 -14.95 3.98
CA GLY A 84 -9.29 -15.62 3.08
C GLY A 84 -9.24 -15.00 1.67
N ARG A 85 -10.09 -14.00 1.39
CA ARG A 85 -10.10 -13.29 0.10
C ARG A 85 -10.14 -11.79 0.25
N GLU A 86 -10.72 -11.34 1.35
CA GLU A 86 -10.84 -9.94 1.71
C GLU A 86 -10.78 -9.75 3.22
N MET A 87 -10.31 -8.58 3.65
CA MET A 87 -10.21 -8.20 5.06
C MET A 87 -10.52 -6.72 5.26
N THR A 88 -10.97 -6.36 6.46
CA THR A 88 -11.14 -4.96 6.85
C THR A 88 -9.82 -4.41 7.35
N VAL A 89 -9.41 -3.25 6.82
CA VAL A 89 -8.23 -2.50 7.28
C VAL A 89 -8.68 -1.13 7.78
N GLN A 90 -8.25 -0.77 8.98
CA GLN A 90 -8.63 0.46 9.66
C GLN A 90 -7.39 1.10 10.30
N VAL A 91 -7.38 2.42 10.39
CA VAL A 91 -6.39 3.18 11.17
C VAL A 91 -7.09 3.86 12.33
N TYR A 92 -6.53 3.65 13.52
CA TYR A 92 -6.98 4.23 14.78
C TYR A 92 -5.89 5.11 15.40
N GLN A 93 -6.30 6.02 16.27
CA GLN A 93 -5.44 6.63 17.29
C GLN A 93 -5.87 6.17 18.69
N ASN A 94 -5.00 6.40 19.68
CA ASN A 94 -5.32 6.23 21.10
C ASN A 94 -5.89 4.84 21.47
N MET A 95 -5.46 3.77 20.79
CA MET A 95 -5.99 2.44 21.10
C MET A 95 -5.53 1.96 22.48
N ILE A 96 -6.47 1.49 23.30
CA ILE A 96 -6.20 0.88 24.61
C ILE A 96 -6.53 -0.61 24.66
N SER A 97 -7.27 -1.11 23.66
CA SER A 97 -7.52 -2.54 23.47
C SER A 97 -7.75 -2.86 22.00
N VAL A 98 -7.96 -4.14 21.66
CA VAL A 98 -8.18 -4.61 20.28
C VAL A 98 -9.40 -3.99 19.57
N ASP A 99 -10.40 -3.55 20.34
CA ASP A 99 -11.67 -2.99 19.85
C ASP A 99 -11.96 -1.60 20.45
N ASP A 100 -10.99 -0.95 21.11
CA ASP A 100 -11.16 0.35 21.77
C ASP A 100 -10.07 1.34 21.33
N GLY A 101 -10.49 2.42 20.69
CA GLY A 101 -9.67 3.53 20.20
C GLY A 101 -10.43 4.43 19.22
N ASP A 102 -9.79 5.52 18.80
CA ASP A 102 -10.39 6.53 17.92
C ASP A 102 -10.22 6.14 16.46
N LEU A 103 -11.26 5.61 15.81
CA LEU A 103 -11.22 5.30 14.37
C LEU A 103 -11.00 6.59 13.56
N LYS A 104 -9.92 6.63 12.77
CA LYS A 104 -9.58 7.78 11.90
C LYS A 104 -9.77 7.48 10.43
N LEU A 105 -9.32 6.32 9.95
CA LEU A 105 -9.37 5.95 8.53
C LEU A 105 -9.95 4.56 8.34
N GLN A 106 -10.89 4.46 7.42
CA GLN A 106 -11.42 3.21 6.89
C GLN A 106 -11.93 3.47 5.47
N CYS A 107 -11.51 2.64 4.52
CA CYS A 107 -12.08 2.65 3.17
C CYS A 107 -13.51 2.11 3.18
N ASP A 108 -14.34 2.54 2.22
CA ASP A 108 -15.78 2.23 2.20
C ASP A 108 -16.09 0.73 2.03
N THR A 109 -15.11 -0.08 1.61
CA THR A 109 -15.24 -1.55 1.49
C THR A 109 -13.97 -2.25 1.97
N ALA A 110 -14.03 -3.57 2.19
CA ALA A 110 -12.88 -4.38 2.57
C ALA A 110 -11.76 -4.40 1.51
N PHE A 111 -10.53 -4.63 1.95
CA PHE A 111 -9.38 -4.90 1.12
C PHE A 111 -9.52 -6.26 0.43
N LYS A 112 -9.70 -6.24 -0.89
CA LYS A 112 -9.92 -7.43 -1.72
C LYS A 112 -8.61 -7.94 -2.28
N TYR A 113 -7.86 -8.72 -1.51
CA TYR A 113 -6.51 -9.14 -1.87
C TYR A 113 -6.43 -10.39 -2.76
N ALA A 114 -7.42 -11.30 -2.69
CA ALA A 114 -7.42 -12.56 -3.46
C ALA A 114 -8.79 -12.90 -4.07
N VAL A 115 -9.51 -11.88 -4.57
CA VAL A 115 -10.84 -12.04 -5.20
C VAL A 115 -10.80 -12.38 -6.69
N GLY A 116 -9.63 -12.30 -7.35
CA GLY A 116 -9.51 -12.61 -8.78
C GLY A 116 -9.64 -14.12 -9.07
N SER A 117 -10.14 -14.45 -10.26
CA SER A 117 -10.23 -15.83 -10.76
C SER A 117 -8.87 -16.44 -11.09
N VAL A 118 -7.86 -15.62 -11.33
CA VAL A 118 -6.47 -16.04 -11.53
C VAL A 118 -5.62 -15.47 -10.39
N THR A 119 -4.94 -16.33 -9.64
CA THR A 119 -3.91 -15.93 -8.67
C THR A 119 -2.68 -16.80 -8.85
N SER A 120 -1.50 -16.20 -8.78
CA SER A 120 -0.25 -16.94 -8.72
C SER A 120 0.23 -17.19 -7.28
N ASN A 121 -0.52 -16.69 -6.30
CA ASN A 121 -0.18 -16.70 -4.86
C ASN A 121 1.12 -15.94 -4.54
N LYS A 122 1.64 -15.18 -5.52
CA LYS A 122 2.80 -14.32 -5.34
C LYS A 122 2.39 -13.01 -4.68
N TRP A 123 3.22 -12.54 -3.78
CA TRP A 123 3.04 -11.29 -3.08
C TRP A 123 4.38 -10.61 -2.85
N MET A 124 4.32 -9.30 -2.64
CA MET A 124 5.45 -8.49 -2.24
C MET A 124 5.02 -7.53 -1.14
N VAL A 125 5.86 -7.36 -0.12
CA VAL A 125 5.76 -6.28 0.86
C VAL A 125 7.03 -5.45 0.77
N ILE A 126 6.89 -4.14 0.66
CA ILE A 126 8.00 -3.20 0.82
C ILE A 126 7.64 -2.32 1.99
N ALA A 127 8.47 -2.28 3.01
CA ALA A 127 8.13 -1.64 4.28
C ALA A 127 9.32 -0.96 4.92
N CYS A 128 9.03 0.08 5.69
CA CYS A 128 9.93 0.69 6.66
C CYS A 128 9.21 0.83 8.00
N GLY A 129 9.85 1.43 9.01
CA GLY A 129 9.25 1.61 10.34
C GLY A 129 8.00 2.51 10.36
N ARG A 130 7.66 3.18 9.26
CA ARG A 130 6.60 4.22 9.19
C ARG A 130 5.50 3.96 8.16
N ALA A 131 5.77 3.17 7.13
CA ALA A 131 4.78 2.84 6.11
C ALA A 131 5.11 1.50 5.44
N PHE A 132 4.13 0.94 4.74
CA PHE A 132 4.36 -0.20 3.86
C PHE A 132 3.44 -0.19 2.65
N TRP A 133 3.90 -0.85 1.59
CA TRP A 133 3.09 -1.31 0.48
C TRP A 133 3.00 -2.84 0.54
N VAL A 134 1.79 -3.39 0.35
CA VAL A 134 1.56 -4.80 0.03
C VAL A 134 0.98 -4.89 -1.37
N PHE A 135 1.49 -5.84 -2.13
CA PHE A 135 0.95 -6.21 -3.43
C PHE A 135 0.68 -7.70 -3.48
N CYS A 136 -0.45 -8.10 -4.07
CA CYS A 136 -0.74 -9.51 -4.34
C CYS A 136 -1.07 -9.69 -5.82
N GLU A 137 -0.44 -10.69 -6.43
CA GLU A 137 -0.57 -10.95 -7.85
C GLU A 137 -1.90 -11.68 -8.14
N THR A 138 -2.82 -10.97 -8.80
CA THR A 138 -4.14 -11.49 -9.12
C THR A 138 -4.76 -10.80 -10.33
N ALA A 139 -5.53 -11.54 -11.11
CA ALA A 139 -6.21 -11.05 -12.29
C ALA A 139 -7.58 -11.73 -12.49
N LYS A 140 -8.44 -11.09 -13.29
CA LYS A 140 -9.71 -11.69 -13.72
C LYS A 140 -9.59 -12.56 -14.98
N ARG A 141 -8.90 -12.09 -16.03
CA ARG A 141 -9.15 -12.61 -17.41
C ARG A 141 -7.94 -12.97 -18.26
N VAL A 142 -6.72 -12.57 -17.89
CA VAL A 142 -5.58 -12.63 -18.84
C VAL A 142 -4.40 -13.39 -18.23
N THR A 143 -3.58 -12.72 -17.42
CA THR A 143 -2.47 -13.32 -16.67
C THR A 143 -2.27 -12.49 -15.41
N ALA A 144 -1.95 -13.13 -14.28
CA ALA A 144 -1.70 -12.42 -13.04
C ALA A 144 -0.36 -11.65 -13.08
N THR A 145 0.56 -12.02 -13.99
CA THR A 145 1.90 -11.44 -14.08
C THR A 145 1.96 -9.95 -14.38
N GLN A 146 0.85 -9.29 -14.74
CA GLN A 146 0.77 -7.83 -14.98
C GLN A 146 -0.44 -7.17 -14.31
N SER A 147 -0.99 -7.79 -13.27
CA SER A 147 -2.12 -7.27 -12.53
C SER A 147 -2.04 -7.71 -11.07
N GLY A 148 -2.51 -6.87 -10.18
CA GLY A 148 -2.62 -7.25 -8.79
C GLY A 148 -3.32 -6.23 -7.94
N THR A 149 -3.51 -6.63 -6.70
CA THR A 149 -4.11 -5.81 -5.65
C THR A 149 -3.01 -5.09 -4.90
N HIS A 150 -3.36 -3.96 -4.31
CA HIS A 150 -2.45 -3.14 -3.53
C HIS A 150 -3.10 -2.77 -2.19
N LEU A 151 -2.26 -2.55 -1.18
CA LEU A 151 -2.59 -1.89 0.07
C LEU A 151 -1.40 -1.02 0.46
N TYR A 152 -1.68 0.23 0.79
CA TYR A 152 -0.76 1.14 1.44
C TYR A 152 -1.35 1.61 2.75
N CYS A 153 -0.49 1.64 3.77
CA CYS A 153 -0.78 2.29 5.03
C CYS A 153 0.51 2.91 5.58
N GLY A 154 0.44 4.18 5.96
CA GLY A 154 1.51 4.88 6.66
C GLY A 154 1.64 6.34 6.26
N ASP A 155 2.76 6.93 6.66
CA ASP A 155 3.02 8.36 6.46
C ASP A 155 3.21 8.72 4.98
N THR A 156 2.64 9.82 4.52
CA THR A 156 3.00 10.44 3.24
C THR A 156 4.36 11.13 3.31
N ALA A 157 4.96 11.45 2.17
CA ALA A 157 6.04 12.44 2.13
C ALA A 157 5.54 13.81 2.64
N LYS A 158 6.47 14.66 3.08
CA LYS A 158 6.16 16.04 3.48
C LYS A 158 5.51 16.82 2.34
N ASN A 159 4.45 17.55 2.63
CA ASN A 159 3.84 18.51 1.73
C ASN A 159 4.69 19.81 1.63
N SER A 160 4.17 20.79 0.88
CA SER A 160 4.76 22.12 0.69
C SER A 160 5.12 22.85 1.98
N VAL A 161 4.35 22.63 3.05
CA VAL A 161 4.52 23.27 4.35
C VAL A 161 5.30 22.41 5.35
N GLY A 162 5.83 21.27 4.92
CA GLY A 162 6.70 20.40 5.72
C GLY A 162 5.97 19.38 6.60
N GLU A 163 4.69 19.11 6.32
CA GLU A 163 3.82 18.24 7.10
C GLU A 163 3.62 16.89 6.43
N THR A 164 3.56 15.83 7.23
CA THR A 164 3.17 14.48 6.80
C THR A 164 1.74 14.19 7.23
N ALA A 165 1.05 13.35 6.49
CA ALA A 165 -0.26 12.82 6.86
C ALA A 165 -0.21 11.29 6.90
N ILE A 166 -1.16 10.66 7.60
CA ILE A 166 -1.31 9.20 7.54
C ILE A 166 -2.27 8.87 6.42
N TYR A 167 -1.88 7.98 5.52
CA TYR A 167 -2.68 7.62 4.36
C TYR A 167 -3.00 6.13 4.32
N LEU A 168 -4.25 5.81 4.00
CA LEU A 168 -4.75 4.45 3.81
C LEU A 168 -5.42 4.36 2.44
N LYS A 169 -4.93 3.44 1.60
CA LYS A 169 -5.64 3.04 0.38
C LYS A 169 -5.36 1.58 0.07
N HIS A 170 -6.35 0.90 -0.47
CA HIS A 170 -6.18 -0.44 -0.97
C HIS A 170 -7.13 -0.73 -2.13
N THR A 171 -6.99 -1.89 -2.75
CA THR A 171 -7.96 -2.43 -3.71
C THR A 171 -9.26 -2.83 -2.99
N GLY A 172 -10.42 -2.45 -3.52
CA GLY A 172 -11.73 -2.80 -2.96
C GLY A 172 -12.87 -2.61 -3.97
N GLY A 173 -14.11 -2.51 -3.49
CA GLY A 173 -15.25 -2.07 -4.30
C GLY A 173 -16.50 -2.95 -4.35
N SER A 174 -17.65 -2.37 -4.75
CA SER A 174 -18.99 -3.00 -4.62
C SER A 174 -19.45 -3.86 -5.81
N TRP A 175 -18.92 -3.68 -7.02
CA TRP A 175 -19.39 -4.41 -8.23
C TRP A 175 -18.90 -5.88 -8.38
N SER A 176 -19.40 -6.57 -9.41
CA SER A 176 -18.84 -7.87 -9.83
C SER A 176 -17.40 -7.68 -10.36
N ILE A 177 -16.58 -8.73 -10.39
CA ILE A 177 -15.09 -8.70 -10.49
C ILE A 177 -14.54 -8.15 -11.84
N GLY A 178 -15.31 -7.40 -12.64
CA GLY A 178 -15.03 -7.02 -14.04
C GLY A 178 -14.29 -5.74 -14.32
N ASP A 179 -14.22 -4.81 -13.38
CA ASP A 179 -13.96 -3.42 -13.75
C ASP A 179 -12.48 -3.04 -13.69
N HIS A 180 -12.09 -2.31 -14.73
CA HIS A 180 -10.76 -1.77 -15.03
C HIS A 180 -10.07 -1.14 -13.83
N ASP A 181 -10.84 -0.53 -12.92
CA ASP A 181 -10.30 0.40 -11.92
C ASP A 181 -10.20 -0.18 -10.49
N ARG A 182 -10.50 -1.46 -10.25
CA ARG A 182 -10.28 -2.05 -8.91
C ARG A 182 -8.82 -2.12 -8.54
N TYR A 183 -8.01 -2.50 -9.52
CA TYR A 183 -6.59 -2.77 -9.32
C TYR A 183 -5.76 -1.49 -9.38
N THR A 184 -6.24 -0.43 -10.03
CA THR A 184 -5.47 0.81 -10.16
C THR A 184 -5.35 1.53 -8.83
N ILE A 185 -4.14 2.03 -8.56
CA ILE A 185 -3.84 2.90 -7.43
C ILE A 185 -4.44 4.31 -7.68
N LEU A 186 -4.51 4.74 -8.94
CA LEU A 186 -4.99 6.07 -9.33
C LEU A 186 -6.51 6.15 -9.37
N ASN A 187 -7.08 7.36 -9.29
CA ASN A 187 -8.52 7.51 -9.47
C ASN A 187 -8.98 7.02 -10.86
N GLY A 188 -10.01 6.16 -10.89
CA GLY A 188 -10.78 5.82 -12.09
C GLY A 188 -12.04 6.66 -12.12
N ASN A 189 -12.30 7.40 -13.21
CA ASN A 189 -13.41 8.35 -13.35
C ASN A 189 -14.73 7.86 -12.71
N GLY A 190 -15.04 8.31 -11.49
CA GLY A 190 -16.36 8.51 -10.86
C GLY A 190 -17.37 7.35 -10.77
N ASN A 191 -17.27 6.32 -11.60
CA ASN A 191 -18.26 5.26 -11.80
C ASN A 191 -17.71 3.87 -11.46
N SER A 192 -16.42 3.78 -11.11
CA SER A 192 -15.69 2.52 -11.18
C SER A 192 -15.75 1.65 -9.93
N GLY A 193 -16.46 2.11 -8.90
CA GLY A 193 -16.66 1.39 -7.64
C GLY A 193 -15.38 0.91 -6.97
N SER A 194 -14.21 1.52 -7.21
CA SER A 194 -12.99 1.32 -6.43
C SER A 194 -13.12 2.03 -5.07
N THR A 195 -12.32 1.64 -4.10
CA THR A 195 -12.28 2.32 -2.80
C THR A 195 -11.52 3.63 -2.91
N ILE A 196 -12.15 4.70 -2.41
CA ILE A 196 -11.55 6.03 -2.27
C ILE A 196 -10.51 5.99 -1.16
N GLY A 197 -9.30 6.49 -1.43
CA GLY A 197 -8.25 6.64 -0.42
C GLY A 197 -8.65 7.59 0.70
N LYS A 198 -8.14 7.34 1.91
CA LYS A 198 -8.43 8.16 3.10
C LYS A 198 -7.12 8.70 3.66
N LEU A 199 -7.09 9.98 3.98
CA LEU A 199 -5.94 10.68 4.54
C LEU A 199 -6.33 11.30 5.89
N PHE A 200 -5.48 11.15 6.90
CA PHE A 200 -5.64 11.74 8.22
C PHE A 200 -4.54 12.77 8.48
N HIS A 201 -4.96 13.98 8.80
CA HIS A 201 -4.09 15.08 9.20
C HIS A 201 -4.00 15.12 10.72
N ASP A 202 -2.83 14.80 11.26
CA ASP A 202 -2.63 14.73 12.71
C ASP A 202 -2.78 16.09 13.40
N LYS A 203 -2.27 17.16 12.78
CA LYS A 203 -2.30 18.51 13.36
C LYS A 203 -3.70 19.09 13.50
N THR A 204 -4.56 18.85 12.50
CA THR A 204 -5.96 19.31 12.52
C THR A 204 -6.90 18.27 13.08
N ASN A 205 -6.42 17.03 13.30
CA ASN A 205 -7.21 15.88 13.71
C ASN A 205 -8.43 15.63 12.80
N THR A 206 -8.23 15.79 11.48
CA THR A 206 -9.27 15.63 10.47
C THR A 206 -8.92 14.53 9.48
N SER A 207 -9.96 13.83 9.01
CA SER A 207 -9.84 12.85 7.93
C SER A 207 -10.52 13.36 6.67
N ALA A 208 -9.91 13.09 5.52
CA ALA A 208 -10.42 13.48 4.22
C ALA A 208 -10.33 12.32 3.21
N ASN A 209 -11.14 12.41 2.16
CA ASN A 209 -11.00 11.57 0.99
C ASN A 209 -9.88 12.13 0.11
N ALA A 210 -8.90 11.30 -0.25
CA ALA A 210 -7.80 11.70 -1.12
C ALA A 210 -7.45 10.53 -2.03
N ASP A 211 -7.67 10.68 -3.34
CA ASP A 211 -7.24 9.67 -4.30
C ASP A 211 -5.93 10.07 -4.97
N PRO A 212 -5.01 9.11 -5.21
CA PRO A 212 -3.76 9.42 -5.87
C PRO A 212 -3.96 9.77 -7.34
N VAL A 213 -3.15 10.72 -7.79
CA VAL A 213 -3.02 11.15 -9.17
C VAL A 213 -1.59 10.94 -9.63
N GLY A 214 -1.43 10.59 -10.91
CA GLY A 214 -0.14 10.42 -11.55
C GLY A 214 -0.19 11.05 -12.95
N LEU A 215 0.95 11.58 -13.41
CA LEU A 215 1.03 12.17 -14.74
C LEU A 215 0.82 11.12 -15.84
N PHE A 216 1.41 9.94 -15.64
CA PHE A 216 1.31 8.83 -16.58
C PHE A 216 0.26 7.82 -16.10
N LYS A 217 -0.74 7.57 -16.96
CA LYS A 217 -1.82 6.61 -16.74
C LYS A 217 -2.02 5.75 -17.98
N GLY A 218 -1.48 4.54 -17.93
CA GLY A 218 -1.57 3.52 -18.97
C GLY A 218 -0.93 3.95 -20.28
N ASP A 219 -1.36 3.33 -21.38
CA ASP A 219 -0.71 3.47 -22.68
C ASP A 219 -1.00 4.80 -23.40
N LYS A 220 -1.78 5.70 -22.79
CA LYS A 220 -2.28 6.92 -23.46
C LYS A 220 -1.35 8.12 -23.37
N VAL A 221 -0.44 8.14 -22.39
CA VAL A 221 0.50 9.24 -22.16
C VAL A 221 1.90 8.66 -22.12
N GLN A 222 2.49 8.48 -23.30
CA GLN A 222 3.82 7.90 -23.48
C GLN A 222 4.83 8.97 -23.94
N SER A 223 6.10 8.81 -23.57
CA SER A 223 7.20 9.67 -24.00
C SER A 223 8.32 8.85 -24.64
N THR A 224 9.10 9.45 -25.54
CA THR A 224 10.22 8.75 -26.21
C THR A 224 11.38 8.38 -25.28
N HIS A 225 11.42 8.98 -24.08
CA HIS A 225 12.35 8.68 -23.00
C HIS A 225 11.58 8.21 -21.77
N THR A 226 12.15 7.32 -20.96
CA THR A 226 11.56 6.96 -19.67
C THR A 226 11.56 8.17 -18.75
N LEU A 227 10.38 8.61 -18.33
CA LEU A 227 10.19 9.62 -17.29
C LEU A 227 9.53 8.96 -16.08
N LEU A 228 9.96 9.33 -14.88
CA LEU A 228 9.32 8.94 -13.63
C LEU A 228 8.65 10.15 -13.01
N THR A 229 7.40 9.98 -12.61
CA THR A 229 6.68 11.01 -11.86
C THR A 229 6.23 10.45 -10.53
N PRO A 230 6.37 11.22 -9.42
CA PRO A 230 5.81 10.80 -8.16
C PRO A 230 4.29 10.69 -8.28
N VAL A 231 3.72 9.73 -7.56
CA VAL A 231 2.27 9.68 -7.38
C VAL A 231 1.89 10.64 -6.26
N LEU A 232 1.01 11.59 -6.58
CA LEU A 232 0.64 12.69 -5.71
C LEU A 232 -0.77 12.51 -5.16
N LEU A 233 -1.06 13.15 -4.05
CA LEU A 233 -2.36 13.23 -3.39
C LEU A 233 -2.67 14.69 -3.12
N MET A 234 -3.93 15.07 -3.16
CA MET A 234 -4.38 16.40 -2.74
C MET A 234 -5.42 16.26 -1.64
N SER A 235 -5.26 17.03 -0.57
CA SER A 235 -6.25 17.18 0.49
C SER A 235 -6.12 18.57 1.10
N ASP A 236 -7.24 19.26 1.30
CA ASP A 236 -7.28 20.57 1.99
C ASP A 236 -6.29 21.59 1.39
N ASP A 237 -6.25 21.67 0.05
CA ASP A 237 -5.34 22.51 -0.74
C ASP A 237 -3.84 22.23 -0.57
N GLU A 238 -3.46 21.16 0.14
CA GLU A 238 -2.09 20.68 0.26
C GLU A 238 -1.82 19.47 -0.64
N VAL A 239 -0.59 19.41 -1.15
CA VAL A 239 -0.13 18.31 -2.01
C VAL A 239 0.84 17.41 -1.25
N PHE A 240 0.49 16.14 -1.17
CA PHE A 240 1.33 15.09 -0.59
C PHE A 240 1.85 14.17 -1.69
N ALA A 241 2.93 13.44 -1.41
CA ALA A 241 3.45 12.41 -2.31
C ALA A 241 3.48 11.04 -1.62
N LEU A 242 3.30 10.00 -2.42
CA LEU A 242 3.47 8.62 -2.00
C LEU A 242 4.84 8.10 -2.42
N PRO A 243 5.41 7.11 -1.70
CA PRO A 243 6.72 6.53 -2.03
C PRO A 243 6.61 5.55 -3.21
N ILE A 244 6.07 6.01 -4.34
CA ILE A 244 5.83 5.23 -5.56
C ILE A 244 5.81 6.16 -6.78
N TYR A 245 6.30 5.67 -7.91
CA TYR A 245 6.44 6.44 -9.14
C TYR A 245 5.64 5.83 -10.28
N ALA A 246 5.00 6.67 -11.08
CA ALA A 246 4.40 6.30 -12.35
C ALA A 246 5.40 6.53 -13.50
N PRO A 247 5.80 5.49 -14.27
CA PRO A 247 6.66 5.61 -15.44
C PRO A 247 5.86 5.94 -16.71
N SER A 248 6.51 6.58 -17.69
CA SER A 248 5.87 6.99 -18.94
C SER A 248 5.69 5.89 -19.99
N THR A 249 6.51 4.83 -20.01
CA THR A 249 6.54 3.89 -21.17
C THR A 249 6.86 2.44 -20.84
N ILE A 250 7.05 2.10 -19.57
CA ILE A 250 7.57 0.79 -19.23
C ILE A 250 6.43 -0.18 -18.92
N ASN A 251 6.32 -1.23 -19.72
CA ASN A 251 5.42 -2.35 -19.50
C ASN A 251 6.20 -3.54 -18.93
N LEU A 252 6.39 -3.57 -17.60
CA LEU A 252 7.08 -4.65 -16.87
C LEU A 252 6.07 -5.65 -16.29
N HIS A 253 6.50 -6.89 -16.07
CA HIS A 253 5.78 -7.81 -15.20
C HIS A 253 5.92 -7.43 -13.72
N ASN A 254 4.95 -7.91 -12.93
CA ASN A 254 4.99 -7.80 -11.48
C ASN A 254 6.29 -8.37 -10.94
N TYR A 255 6.88 -7.63 -10.00
CA TYR A 255 8.10 -7.97 -9.27
C TYR A 255 9.39 -7.95 -10.09
N GLU A 256 9.36 -7.42 -11.31
CA GLU A 256 10.59 -7.14 -12.06
C GLU A 256 11.39 -6.00 -11.40
N ASN A 257 12.70 -6.20 -11.31
CA ASN A 257 13.64 -5.17 -10.86
C ASN A 257 13.99 -4.23 -12.00
N LEU A 258 14.03 -2.94 -11.71
CA LEU A 258 14.52 -1.92 -12.61
C LEU A 258 15.60 -1.09 -11.92
N HIS A 259 16.76 -1.00 -12.56
CA HIS A 259 17.80 -0.05 -12.17
C HIS A 259 17.74 1.15 -13.11
N ALA A 260 17.31 2.29 -12.59
CA ALA A 260 17.17 3.51 -13.36
C ALA A 260 17.43 4.72 -12.47
N PHE A 261 17.91 5.82 -13.05
CA PHE A 261 18.11 7.10 -12.34
C PHE A 261 18.95 6.97 -11.05
N GLY A 262 19.91 6.03 -11.02
CA GLY A 262 20.77 5.77 -9.86
C GLY A 262 20.06 5.08 -8.68
N ARG A 263 18.84 4.56 -8.88
CA ARG A 263 18.05 3.86 -7.86
C ARG A 263 17.59 2.50 -8.36
N THR A 264 17.22 1.64 -7.42
CA THR A 264 16.62 0.35 -7.69
C THR A 264 15.13 0.40 -7.34
N PHE A 265 14.32 -0.12 -8.24
CA PHE A 265 12.88 -0.20 -8.10
C PHE A 265 12.41 -1.62 -8.32
N ILE A 266 11.29 -1.97 -7.69
CA ILE A 266 10.50 -3.13 -8.10
C ILE A 266 9.18 -2.65 -8.68
N ASN A 267 8.79 -3.27 -9.79
CA ASN A 267 7.56 -2.97 -10.47
C ASN A 267 6.35 -3.68 -9.84
N HIS A 268 5.24 -2.94 -9.74
CA HIS A 268 3.91 -3.50 -9.64
C HIS A 268 3.01 -2.93 -10.75
N ALA A 269 2.48 -3.83 -11.58
CA ALA A 269 1.51 -3.51 -12.61
C ALA A 269 0.08 -3.66 -12.05
N THR A 270 -0.74 -2.67 -12.36
CA THR A 270 -2.14 -2.61 -11.99
C THR A 270 -3.03 -2.44 -13.21
N GLY A 271 -4.25 -2.98 -13.09
CA GLY A 271 -5.27 -2.91 -14.13
C GLY A 271 -5.26 -4.12 -15.05
N THR A 272 -6.44 -4.51 -15.52
CA THR A 272 -6.60 -5.66 -16.44
C THR A 272 -6.47 -5.24 -17.92
N TYR A 273 -6.68 -3.95 -18.24
CA TYR A 273 -6.65 -3.46 -19.63
C TYR A 273 -5.86 -2.15 -19.81
N SER A 274 -5.86 -1.24 -18.83
CA SER A 274 -4.90 -0.13 -18.78
C SER A 274 -3.68 -0.62 -18.00
N ARG A 275 -2.59 -0.95 -18.71
CA ARG A 275 -1.34 -1.42 -18.08
C ARG A 275 -0.68 -0.25 -17.36
N ASN A 276 -1.05 -0.02 -16.10
CA ASN A 276 -0.37 0.98 -15.28
C ASN A 276 0.73 0.29 -14.51
N ASN A 277 1.96 0.62 -14.82
CA ASN A 277 3.10 0.20 -14.03
C ASN A 277 3.35 1.21 -12.92
N PHE A 278 3.76 0.73 -11.76
CA PHE A 278 4.23 1.55 -10.67
C PHE A 278 5.56 1.02 -10.21
N LEU A 279 6.51 1.94 -10.01
CA LEU A 279 7.86 1.62 -9.57
C LEU A 279 8.00 2.03 -8.12
N ILE A 280 8.22 1.05 -7.25
CA ILE A 280 8.41 1.26 -5.82
C ILE A 280 9.91 1.23 -5.55
N PRO A 281 10.51 2.29 -4.98
CA PRO A 281 11.93 2.28 -4.63
C PRO A 281 12.22 1.25 -3.54
N THR A 282 13.35 0.56 -3.68
CA THR A 282 13.79 -0.50 -2.75
C THR A 282 15.00 -0.12 -1.89
N ASP A 283 15.47 1.12 -2.01
CA ASP A 283 16.60 1.68 -1.28
C ASP A 283 16.14 2.42 -0.02
N TYR A 284 15.34 3.48 -0.20
CA TYR A 284 14.77 4.30 0.88
C TYR A 284 13.52 5.03 0.43
N TRP A 285 12.69 5.41 1.38
CA TRP A 285 11.58 6.35 1.20
C TRP A 285 11.88 7.68 1.89
N GLU A 286 11.17 8.72 1.46
CA GLU A 286 11.35 10.08 1.97
C GLU A 286 10.07 10.52 2.67
N PHE A 287 10.20 10.93 3.94
CA PHE A 287 9.14 11.47 4.79
C PHE A 287 9.54 12.79 5.43
#